data_AF-A0A839VL32-F1
#
_entry.id   AF-A0A839VL32-F1
#
_cell.length_a   1.000
_cell.length_b   1.000
_cell.length_c   1.000
_cell.angle_alpha   90.00
_cell.angle_beta   90.00
_cell.angle_gamma   90.00
#
_symmetry.space_group_name_H-M   'P 1'
#
loop_
_entity.id
_entity.type
_entity.pdbx_description
1 polymer ?
#
loop_
_entity_poly.entity_id
_entity_poly.type
_entity_poly.pdbx_seq_one_letter_code
_entity_poly.pdbx_strand_id
1 'polypeptide(L)'
;MAASATERIVVQTSAQEKCAILSKANRLGLSISELMRRGASTYETDDTDQALNNLADRVIAISNRLDNSLHEVLIFVDESNKRIEQMEAAAKARKAQWEKEASSC
;
A
#
# COMPACT_ATOMS: atom_id res chain seq x y z
N MET A 1 -29.76 10.94 -32.55
CA MET A 1 -30.01 10.89 -31.10
C MET A 1 -30.48 9.48 -30.77
N ALA A 2 -29.58 8.57 -30.42
CA ALA A 2 -29.94 7.20 -30.11
C ALA A 2 -30.52 7.16 -28.69
N ALA A 3 -31.80 6.82 -28.55
CA ALA A 3 -32.39 6.51 -27.26
C ALA A 3 -31.68 5.26 -26.72
N SER A 4 -31.02 5.33 -25.56
CA SER A 4 -30.48 4.13 -24.93
C SER A 4 -31.67 3.21 -24.63
N ALA A 5 -31.66 1.99 -25.17
CA ALA A 5 -32.72 1.04 -24.93
C ALA A 5 -32.71 0.64 -23.45
N THR A 6 -33.64 1.20 -22.67
CA THR A 6 -33.82 0.81 -21.26
C THR A 6 -34.55 -0.51 -21.20
N GLU A 7 -33.86 -1.57 -20.80
CA GLU A 7 -34.46 -2.88 -20.53
C GLU A 7 -35.06 -2.92 -19.11
N ARG A 8 -36.13 -3.72 -18.93
CA ARG A 8 -36.87 -3.81 -17.67
C ARG A 8 -36.73 -5.19 -17.06
N ILE A 9 -36.32 -5.24 -15.80
CA ILE A 9 -36.28 -6.45 -14.98
C ILE A 9 -37.45 -6.38 -14.00
N VAL A 10 -38.34 -7.38 -14.03
CA VAL A 10 -39.44 -7.50 -13.06
C VAL A 10 -39.01 -8.47 -11.97
N VAL A 11 -38.96 -7.99 -10.72
CA VAL A 11 -38.59 -8.79 -9.56
C VAL A 11 -39.83 -8.98 -8.68
N GLN A 12 -40.12 -10.23 -8.34
CA GLN A 12 -41.17 -10.55 -7.37
C GLN A 12 -40.57 -10.57 -5.97
N THR A 13 -41.25 -9.94 -5.03
CA THR A 13 -40.85 -9.89 -3.61
C THR A 13 -42.05 -10.13 -2.74
N SER A 14 -41.85 -10.72 -1.57
CA SER A 14 -42.84 -10.72 -0.50
C SER A 14 -43.12 -9.29 -0.01
N ALA A 15 -44.23 -9.11 0.71
CA ALA A 15 -44.55 -7.83 1.34
C ALA A 15 -43.46 -7.39 2.35
N GLN A 16 -42.87 -8.36 3.05
CA GLN A 16 -41.88 -8.11 4.09
C GLN A 16 -40.54 -7.67 3.50
N GLU A 17 -40.10 -8.33 2.41
CA GLU A 17 -38.92 -7.91 1.64
C GLU A 17 -39.11 -6.52 1.04
N LYS A 18 -40.29 -6.23 0.47
CA LYS A 18 -40.60 -4.90 -0.05
C LYS A 18 -40.44 -3.82 1.01
N CYS A 19 -40.98 -4.04 2.22
CA CYS A 19 -40.82 -3.13 3.34
C CYS A 19 -39.35 -2.97 3.76
N ALA A 20 -38.59 -4.06 3.81
CA ALA A 20 -37.17 -4.02 4.15
C ALA A 20 -36.35 -3.23 3.10
N ILE A 21 -36.61 -3.45 1.81
CA ILE A 21 -35.96 -2.74 0.70
C ILE A 21 -36.27 -1.24 0.77
N LEU A 22 -37.54 -0.87 0.97
CA LEU A 22 -37.97 0.52 1.12
C LEU A 22 -37.27 1.20 2.30
N SER A 23 -37.28 0.55 3.46
CA SER A 23 -36.61 1.05 4.67
C SER A 23 -35.11 1.25 4.44
N LYS A 24 -34.45 0.29 3.79
CA LYS A 24 -33.03 0.38 3.44
C LYS A 24 -32.74 1.53 2.47
N ALA A 25 -33.56 1.70 1.43
CA ALA A 25 -33.41 2.76 0.45
C ALA A 25 -33.58 4.15 1.09
N ASN A 26 -34.62 4.32 1.91
CA ASN A 26 -34.88 5.54 2.66
C ASN A 26 -33.74 5.89 3.62
N ARG A 27 -33.22 4.91 4.38
CA ARG A 27 -32.10 5.12 5.29
C ARG A 27 -30.83 5.57 4.57
N LEU A 28 -30.64 5.15 3.33
CA LEU A 28 -29.48 5.51 2.50
C LEU A 28 -29.72 6.75 1.64
N GLY A 29 -30.93 7.33 1.66
CA GLY A 29 -31.29 8.46 0.80
C GLY A 29 -31.29 8.13 -0.70
N LEU A 30 -31.50 6.86 -1.06
CA LEU A 30 -31.48 6.37 -2.43
C LEU A 30 -32.88 5.97 -2.89
N SER A 31 -33.14 6.03 -4.20
CA SER A 31 -34.32 5.38 -4.78
C SER A 31 -34.14 3.86 -4.76
N ILE A 32 -35.24 3.10 -4.79
CA ILE A 32 -35.20 1.64 -4.83
C ILE A 32 -34.44 1.15 -6.08
N SER A 33 -34.70 1.77 -7.24
CA SER A 33 -34.02 1.43 -8.49
C SER A 33 -32.52 1.67 -8.43
N GLU A 34 -32.09 2.73 -7.74
CA GLU A 34 -30.67 3.01 -7.50
C GLU A 34 -30.04 1.99 -6.56
N LEU A 35 -30.71 1.69 -5.45
CA LEU A 35 -30.27 0.68 -4.49
C LEU A 35 -30.12 -0.69 -5.16
N MET A 36 -31.10 -1.09 -5.99
CA MET A 36 -31.08 -2.38 -6.70
C MET A 36 -30.00 -2.42 -7.77
N ARG A 37 -29.81 -1.34 -8.53
CA ARG A 37 -28.73 -1.28 -9.54
C ARG A 37 -27.35 -1.39 -8.89
N ARG A 38 -27.12 -0.66 -7.80
CA ARG A 38 -25.87 -0.76 -7.03
C ARG A 38 -25.70 -2.13 -6.42
N GLY A 39 -26.72 -2.64 -5.73
CA GLY A 39 -26.71 -3.97 -5.12
C GLY A 39 -26.42 -5.08 -6.12
N ALA A 40 -26.98 -5.01 -7.33
CA ALA A 40 -26.70 -5.95 -8.42
C ALA A 40 -25.27 -5.80 -8.96
N SER A 41 -24.78 -4.57 -9.12
CA SER A 41 -23.39 -4.32 -9.59
C SER A 41 -22.34 -4.77 -8.56
N THR A 42 -22.68 -4.77 -7.28
CA THR A 42 -21.83 -5.28 -6.20
C THR A 42 -21.96 -6.80 -6.01
N TYR A 43 -22.89 -7.44 -6.70
CA TYR A 43 -23.06 -8.90 -6.66
C TYR A 43 -22.10 -9.64 -7.61
N GLU A 44 -21.10 -8.95 -8.18
CA GLU A 44 -19.96 -9.62 -8.81
C GLU A 44 -19.13 -10.33 -7.74
N THR A 45 -19.33 -11.65 -7.68
CA THR A 45 -18.71 -12.58 -6.76
C THR A 45 -17.28 -12.92 -7.17
N ASP A 46 -16.41 -12.97 -6.16
CA ASP A 46 -15.08 -13.60 -6.07
C ASP A 46 -13.88 -12.96 -6.79
N ASP A 47 -13.98 -12.52 -8.04
CA ASP A 47 -12.78 -12.10 -8.80
C ASP A 47 -12.14 -10.80 -8.26
N THR A 48 -12.96 -9.83 -7.84
CA THR A 48 -12.44 -8.53 -7.35
C THR A 48 -11.80 -8.67 -5.97
N ASP A 49 -12.41 -9.44 -5.07
CA ASP A 49 -11.86 -9.70 -3.73
C ASP A 49 -10.60 -10.57 -3.82
N GLN A 50 -10.57 -11.54 -4.75
CA GLN A 50 -9.38 -12.34 -5.02
C GLN A 50 -8.25 -11.50 -5.63
N ALA A 51 -8.55 -10.57 -6.54
CA ALA A 51 -7.56 -9.64 -7.10
C ALA A 51 -6.98 -8.70 -6.03
N LEU A 52 -7.81 -8.21 -5.11
CA LEU A 52 -7.36 -7.38 -3.98
C LEU A 52 -6.50 -8.18 -2.99
N ASN A 53 -6.88 -9.42 -2.69
CA ASN A 53 -6.06 -10.31 -1.85
C ASN A 53 -4.70 -10.61 -2.49
N ASN A 54 -4.68 -10.92 -3.79
CA ASN A 54 -3.43 -11.11 -4.53
C ASN A 54 -2.54 -9.85 -4.54
N LEU A 55 -3.15 -8.66 -4.60
CA LEU A 55 -2.42 -7.40 -4.50
C LEU A 55 -1.83 -7.22 -3.09
N ALA A 56 -2.62 -7.51 -2.04
CA ALA A 56 -2.17 -7.44 -0.66
C ALA A 56 -0.97 -8.37 -0.41
N ASP A 57 -1.03 -9.61 -0.89
CA ASP A 57 0.07 -10.58 -0.77
C ASP A 57 1.35 -10.08 -1.46
N ARG A 58 1.22 -9.47 -2.65
CA ARG A 58 2.36 -8.86 -3.36
C ARG A 58 2.96 -7.70 -2.58
N VAL A 59 2.12 -6.83 -2.00
CA VAL A 59 2.58 -5.69 -1.19
C VAL A 59 3.32 -6.19 0.05
N ILE A 60 2.79 -7.20 0.75
CA ILE A 60 3.46 -7.81 1.91
C ILE A 60 4.83 -8.38 1.51
N ALA A 61 4.88 -9.13 0.40
CA ALA A 61 6.13 -9.71 -0.09
C ALA A 61 7.18 -8.65 -0.44
N ILE A 62 6.76 -7.55 -1.09
CA ILE A 62 7.64 -6.42 -1.43
C ILE A 62 8.13 -5.73 -0.15
N SER A 63 7.24 -5.45 0.80
CA SER A 63 7.60 -4.82 2.08
C SER A 63 8.64 -5.64 2.84
N ASN A 64 8.44 -6.95 2.95
CA ASN A 64 9.42 -7.84 3.61
C ASN A 64 10.78 -7.83 2.91
N ARG A 65 10.78 -7.81 1.56
CA ARG A 65 12.02 -7.71 0.79
C ARG A 65 12.72 -6.37 1.00
N LEU A 66 11.97 -5.27 1.02
CA LEU A 66 12.50 -3.93 1.26
C LEU A 66 13.08 -3.82 2.66
N ASP A 67 12.40 -4.36 3.67
CA ASP A 67 12.87 -4.34 5.05
C ASP A 67 14.21 -5.06 5.19
N ASN A 68 14.33 -6.26 4.61
CA ASN A 68 15.59 -7.00 4.58
C ASN A 68 16.69 -6.24 3.84
N SER A 69 16.39 -5.67 2.67
CA SER A 69 17.38 -4.92 1.89
C SER A 69 17.83 -3.63 2.59
N LEU A 70 16.91 -2.93 3.27
CA LEU A 70 17.25 -1.76 4.08
C LEU A 70 18.15 -2.15 5.25
N HIS A 71 17.86 -3.27 5.91
CA HIS A 71 18.69 -3.78 6.99
C HIS A 71 20.13 -4.07 6.53
N GLU A 72 20.29 -4.73 5.38
CA GLU A 72 21.60 -4.98 4.77
C GLU A 72 22.36 -3.69 4.44
N VAL A 73 21.67 -2.69 3.87
CA VAL A 73 22.26 -1.39 3.56
C VAL A 73 22.72 -0.67 4.83
N LEU A 74 21.93 -0.70 5.90
CA LEU A 74 22.30 -0.07 7.17
C LEU A 74 23.52 -0.74 7.81
N ILE A 75 23.60 -2.07 7.77
CA ILE A 75 24.80 -2.81 8.23
C ILE A 75 26.02 -2.39 7.41
N PHE A 76 25.90 -2.34 6.09
CA PHE A 76 27.00 -1.94 5.22
C PHE A 76 27.48 -0.50 5.50
N VAL A 77 26.56 0.44 5.68
CA VAL A 77 26.90 1.84 6.00
C VAL A 77 27.59 1.93 7.36
N ASP A 78 27.12 1.21 8.38
CA ASP A 78 27.75 1.19 9.70
C ASP A 78 29.20 0.64 9.63
N GLU A 79 29.40 -0.46 8.92
CA GLU A 79 30.75 -1.00 8.69
C GLU A 79 31.64 -0.02 7.91
N SER A 80 31.09 0.65 6.90
CA SER A 80 31.82 1.66 6.13
C SER A 80 32.23 2.83 6.99
N ASN A 81 31.33 3.35 7.84
CA ASN A 81 31.63 4.45 8.75
C ASN A 81 32.75 4.09 9.73
N LYS A 82 32.74 2.87 10.29
CA LYS A 82 33.84 2.37 11.14
C LYS A 82 35.19 2.36 10.42
N ARG A 83 35.22 1.99 9.13
CA ARG A 83 36.44 2.02 8.32
C ARG A 83 36.93 3.45 8.06
N ILE A 84 36.00 4.36 7.75
CA ILE A 84 36.32 5.78 7.55
C ILE A 84 36.91 6.37 8.82
N GLU A 85 36.32 6.13 9.99
CA GLU A 85 36.85 6.60 11.28
C GLU A 85 38.28 6.12 11.53
N GLN A 86 38.57 4.85 11.26
CA GLN A 86 39.92 4.30 11.39
C GLN A 86 40.92 4.98 10.44
N MET A 87 40.50 5.20 9.18
CA MET A 87 41.33 5.89 8.19
C MET A 87 41.58 7.35 8.58
N GLU A 88 40.57 8.06 9.07
CA GLU A 88 40.68 9.43 9.55
C GLU A 88 41.58 9.54 10.78
N ALA A 89 41.46 8.61 11.73
CA ALA A 89 42.32 8.55 12.91
C ALA A 89 43.78 8.30 12.51
N ALA A 90 44.03 7.36 11.59
CA ALA A 90 45.36 7.09 11.07
C ALA A 90 45.95 8.30 10.31
N ALA A 91 45.14 9.00 9.51
CA ALA A 91 45.55 10.20 8.82
C ALA A 91 45.92 11.33 9.79
N LYS A 92 45.11 11.55 10.84
CA LYS A 92 45.41 12.52 11.91
C LYS A 92 46.71 12.18 12.63
N ALA A 93 46.93 10.90 12.97
CA ALA A 93 48.15 10.45 13.63
C ALA A 93 49.41 10.69 12.76
N ARG A 94 49.35 10.36 11.45
CA ARG A 94 50.45 10.61 10.51
C ARG A 94 50.76 12.10 10.39
N LYS A 95 49.73 12.95 10.29
CA LYS A 95 49.90 14.41 10.23
C LYS A 95 50.60 14.95 11.48
N ALA A 96 50.15 14.53 12.66
CA ALA A 96 50.76 14.93 13.93
C ALA A 96 52.22 14.46 14.07
N GLN A 97 52.54 13.29 13.52
CA GLN A 97 53.92 12.79 13.48
C GLN A 97 54.80 13.65 12.57
N TRP A 98 54.35 13.97 11.36
CA TRP A 98 55.06 14.87 10.45
C TRP A 98 55.26 16.27 11.03
N GLU A 99 54.25 16.84 11.69
CA GLU A 99 54.36 18.16 12.32
C GLU A 99 55.40 18.18 13.47
N LYS A 100 55.50 17.09 14.24
CA LYS A 100 56.55 16.92 15.26
C LYS A 100 57.94 16.77 14.65
N GLU A 101 58.08 15.96 13.61
CA GLU A 101 59.36 15.75 12.89
C GLU A 101 59.83 17.07 12.24
N ALA A 102 58.93 17.84 11.63
CA ALA A 102 59.23 19.13 11.01
C ALA A 102 59.62 20.22 12.02
N SER A 103 59.14 20.15 13.27
CA SER A 103 59.47 21.11 14.34
C SER A 103 60.77 20.78 15.09
N SER A 104 61.40 19.64 14.77
CA SER A 104 62.64 19.18 15.39
C SER A 104 63.89 19.45 14.54
N CYS A 105 63.73 19.99 13.33
CA CYS A 105 64.78 20.53 12.46
C CYS A 105 64.89 22.04 12.66
#